data_AF-A0AB32V4H3-F1
#
_entry.id   AF-A0AB32V4H3-F1
#
_cell.length_a   1.000
_cell.length_b   1.000
_cell.length_c   1.000
_cell.angle_alpha   90.00
_cell.angle_beta   90.00
_cell.angle_gamma   90.00
#
_symmetry.space_group_name_H-M   'P 1'
#
loop_
_entity.id
_entity.type
_entity.pdbx_description
1 polymer ?
#
loop_
_entity_poly.entity_id
_entity_poly.type
_entity_poly.pdbx_seq_one_letter_code
_entity_poly.pdbx_strand_id
1 'polypeptide(L)' 'MRGVIDRLNEDGGPDLGLVMAYPPEELALRDSGFFVPNSDTPWIEWAGRRFHIGNINGANVIYVMTGKQTTRQMHL' A
#
# COMPACT_ATOMS: atom_id res chain seq x y z
N MET A 1 8.18 -4.29 15.67
CA MET A 1 8.26 -3.96 14.23
C MET A 1 9.04 -4.99 13.42
N ARG A 2 10.19 -5.49 13.89
CA ARG A 2 10.93 -6.59 13.23
C ARG A 2 10.06 -7.82 12.93
N GLY A 3 9.34 -8.34 13.92
CA GLY A 3 8.49 -9.52 13.72
C GLY A 3 7.35 -9.41 12.68
N VAL A 4 6.95 -8.19 12.25
CA VAL A 4 5.99 -8.05 11.13
C VAL A 4 6.71 -8.16 9.80
N ILE A 5 7.90 -7.54 9.69
CA ILE A 5 8.76 -7.64 8.51
C ILE A 5 9.25 -9.09 8.33
N ASP A 6 9.61 -9.75 9.43
CA ASP A 6 10.07 -11.14 9.40
C ASP A 6 8.96 -12.07 8.85
N ARG A 7 7.71 -11.92 9.32
CA ARG A 7 6.55 -12.66 8.79
C ARG A 7 6.29 -12.39 7.31
N LEU A 8 6.34 -11.13 6.90
CA LEU A 8 6.15 -10.78 5.48
C LEU A 8 7.19 -11.43 4.59
N ASN A 9 8.44 -11.56 5.06
CA ASN A 9 9.49 -12.24 4.34
C ASN A 9 9.33 -13.77 4.35
N GLU A 10 8.84 -14.35 5.46
CA GLU A 10 8.51 -15.78 5.57
C GLU A 10 7.37 -16.18 4.62
N ASP A 11 6.40 -15.31 4.40
CA ASP A 11 5.29 -15.49 3.46
C ASP A 11 5.69 -15.28 1.98
N GLY A 12 6.99 -15.24 1.69
CA GLY A 12 7.54 -15.08 0.35
C GLY A 12 7.82 -13.64 -0.07
N GLY A 13 7.54 -12.65 0.78
CA GLY A 13 7.86 -11.24 0.54
C GLY A 13 7.14 -10.60 -0.67
N PRO A 14 7.14 -9.27 -0.78
CA PRO A 14 6.73 -8.61 -2.01
C PRO A 14 7.83 -8.69 -3.07
N ASP A 15 7.45 -9.12 -4.27
CA ASP A 15 8.31 -9.13 -5.46
C ASP A 15 8.39 -7.74 -6.11
N LEU A 16 7.39 -6.89 -5.85
CA LEU A 16 7.25 -5.57 -6.46
C LEU A 16 6.89 -4.50 -5.42
N GLY A 17 7.66 -3.40 -5.42
CA GLY A 17 7.38 -2.20 -4.64
C GLY A 17 6.84 -1.06 -5.49
N LEU A 18 5.67 -0.52 -5.15
CA LEU A 18 5.05 0.62 -5.83
C LEU A 18 5.08 1.87 -4.94
N VAL A 19 5.64 2.96 -5.44
CA VAL A 19 5.59 4.27 -4.77
C VAL A 19 4.63 5.16 -5.54
N MET A 20 3.52 5.52 -4.92
CA MET A 20 2.48 6.33 -5.53
C MET A 20 2.51 7.75 -4.99
N ALA A 21 2.58 8.72 -5.90
CA ALA A 21 2.74 10.13 -5.56
C ALA A 21 1.43 10.92 -5.69
N TYR A 22 0.42 10.39 -6.37
CA TYR A 22 -0.82 11.10 -6.66
C TYR A 22 -2.07 10.33 -6.16
N PRO A 23 -2.88 10.88 -5.25
CA PRO A 23 -4.02 10.17 -4.64
C PRO A 23 -5.02 9.50 -5.60
N PRO A 24 -5.32 10.08 -6.77
CA PRO A 24 -6.16 9.40 -7.77
C PRO A 24 -5.60 8.07 -8.30
N GLU A 25 -4.29 7.85 -8.26
CA GLU A 25 -3.67 6.57 -8.69
C GLU A 25 -4.04 5.44 -7.72
N GLU A 26 -4.03 5.72 -6.41
CA GLU A 26 -4.47 4.76 -5.40
C GLU A 26 -5.96 4.49 -5.52
N LEU A 27 -6.77 5.54 -5.73
CA LEU A 27 -8.20 5.36 -5.90
C LEU A 27 -8.50 4.48 -7.12
N ALA A 28 -7.85 4.74 -8.25
CA ALA A 28 -8.00 3.92 -9.45
C ALA A 28 -7.57 2.45 -9.21
N LEU A 29 -6.46 2.22 -8.50
CA LEU A 29 -6.03 0.87 -8.16
C LEU A 29 -7.05 0.17 -7.26
N ARG A 30 -7.58 0.85 -6.25
CA ARG A 30 -8.56 0.28 -5.31
C ARG A 30 -9.90 0.00 -5.98
N ASP A 31 -10.38 0.92 -6.80
CA ASP A 31 -11.66 0.79 -7.51
C ASP A 31 -11.61 -0.26 -8.62
N SER A 32 -10.43 -0.52 -9.19
CA SER A 32 -10.26 -1.55 -10.22
C SER A 32 -10.51 -2.98 -9.74
N GLY A 33 -10.41 -3.22 -8.42
CA GLY A 33 -10.46 -4.55 -7.84
C GLY A 33 -9.24 -5.44 -8.15
N PHE A 34 -8.20 -4.92 -8.82
CA PHE A 34 -7.00 -5.69 -9.13
C PHE A 34 -6.12 -5.95 -7.90
N PHE A 35 -6.14 -5.04 -6.93
CA PHE A 35 -5.40 -5.20 -5.70
C PHE A 35 -6.21 -6.03 -4.70
N VAL A 36 -5.69 -7.21 -4.36
CA VAL A 36 -6.23 -8.08 -3.31
C VAL A 36 -5.36 -7.92 -2.07
N PRO A 37 -5.86 -7.35 -0.96
CA PRO A 37 -5.09 -7.21 0.27
C PRO A 37 -4.67 -8.56 0.83
N ASN A 38 -3.47 -8.63 1.43
CA ASN A 38 -3.06 -9.79 2.21
C ASN A 38 -4.02 -9.98 3.41
N SER A 39 -4.45 -11.22 3.66
CA SER A 39 -5.47 -11.55 4.66
C SER A 39 -5.00 -11.35 6.10
N ASP A 40 -3.70 -11.57 6.37
CA ASP A 40 -3.15 -11.55 7.72
C ASP A 40 -2.56 -10.18 8.06
N THR A 41 -1.85 -9.58 7.10
CA THR A 41 -1.19 -8.28 7.24
C THR A 41 -1.51 -7.40 6.02
N PRO A 42 -2.70 -6.78 5.95
CA PRO A 42 -3.10 -5.97 4.80
C PRO A 42 -2.33 -4.64 4.67
N TRP A 43 -1.73 -4.16 5.77
CA TRP A 43 -0.89 -2.95 5.77
C TRP A 43 0.04 -2.90 6.98
N ILE A 44 1.10 -2.10 6.86
CA ILE A 44 1.94 -1.67 7.99
C ILE A 44 2.06 -0.15 8.01
N GLU A 45 2.15 0.44 9.20
CA GLU A 45 2.51 1.84 9.36
C GLU A 45 3.98 1.95 9.71
N TRP A 46 4.75 2.67 8.88
CA TRP A 46 6.17 2.91 9.09
C TRP A 46 6.56 4.33 8.70
N ALA A 47 7.33 5.00 9.56
CA ALA A 47 7.78 6.37 9.36
C ALA A 47 6.65 7.36 9.00
N GLY A 48 5.47 7.19 9.60
CA GLY A 48 4.30 8.05 9.36
C GLY A 48 3.59 7.80 8.02
N ARG A 49 3.86 6.67 7.36
CA ARG A 49 3.24 6.26 6.09
C ARG A 49 2.63 4.88 6.22
N ARG A 50 1.55 4.64 5.49
CA ARG A 50 0.91 3.33 5.39
C ARG A 50 1.36 2.62 4.12
N PHE A 51 1.99 1.47 4.30
CA PHE A 51 2.35 0.57 3.23
C PHE A 51 1.28 -0.52 3.16
N HIS A 52 0.61 -0.63 2.03
CA HIS A 52 -0.39 -1.64 1.75
C HIS A 52 0.28 -2.87 1.15
N ILE A 53 -0.12 -4.05 1.61
CA ILE A 53 0.49 -5.31 1.22
C ILE A 53 -0.60 -6.22 0.66
N GLY A 54 -0.32 -6.84 -0.48
CA GLY A 54 -1.29 -7.69 -1.14
C GLY A 54 -0.75 -8.27 -2.43
N ASN A 55 -1.68 -8.59 -3.33
CA ASN A 55 -1.40 -9.24 -4.59
C ASN A 55 -2.05 -8.47 -5.74
N ILE A 56 -1.37 -8.41 -6.89
CA ILE A 56 -1.92 -7.94 -8.16
C ILE A 56 -1.60 -9.01 -9.20
N ASN A 57 -2.63 -9.65 -9.77
CA ASN A 57 -2.49 -10.68 -10.82
C ASN A 57 -1.47 -11.79 -10.50
N GLY A 58 -1.43 -12.26 -9.25
CA GLY A 58 -0.54 -13.33 -8.80
C GLY A 58 0.81 -12.86 -8.27
N ALA A 59 1.21 -11.60 -8.47
CA ALA A 59 2.45 -11.05 -7.92
C ALA A 59 2.23 -10.42 -6.53
N ASN A 60 3.14 -10.69 -5.59
CA ASN A 60 3.12 -10.05 -4.27
C ASN A 60 3.60 -8.60 -4.39
N VAL A 61 2.80 -7.65 -3.92
CA VAL A 61 3.02 -6.22 -4.05
C VAL A 61 2.97 -5.54 -2.69
N ILE A 62 3.91 -4.62 -2.47
CA ILE A 62 3.79 -3.59 -1.43
C ILE A 62 3.66 -2.23 -2.10
N TYR A 63 2.69 -1.41 -1.70
CA TYR A 63 2.56 -0.05 -2.21
C TYR A 63 2.42 0.98 -1.10
N VAL A 64 2.86 2.20 -1.35
CA VAL A 64 2.75 3.32 -0.38
C VAL A 64 2.35 4.61 -1.08
N MET A 65 1.43 5.34 -0.45
CA MET A 65 1.12 6.71 -0.82
C MET A 65 2.06 7.70 -0.16
N THR A 66 2.81 8.44 -0.98
CA THR A 66 3.74 9.48 -0.52
C THR A 66 3.26 10.89 -0.85
N GLY A 67 2.25 11.02 -1.72
CA GLY A 67 1.60 12.30 -2.02
C GLY A 67 0.86 12.85 -0.81
N LYS A 68 0.98 14.16 -0.54
CA LYS A 68 0.10 14.82 0.42
C LYS A 68 -1.29 14.95 -0.19
N GLN A 69 -2.34 14.54 0.52
CA GLN A 69 -3.68 15.02 0.23
C GLN A 69 -3.68 16.53 0.50
N THR A 70 -3.57 17.34 -0.55
CA THR A 70 -3.83 18.77 -0.42
C THR A 70 -5.34 18.90 -0.29
N THR A 71 -5.86 18.77 0.92
CA THR A 71 -7.21 19.26 1.23
C THR A 71 -7.16 20.75 0.98
N ARG A 72 -7.60 21.17 -0.20
CA ARG A 72 -7.86 22.58 -0.50
C ARG A 72 -9.05 22.95 0.39
N GLN A 73 -8.79 23.39 1.62
CA GLN A 73 -9.80 24.10 2.40
C GLN A 73 -10.13 25.36 1.59
N MET A 74 -11.23 25.30 0.85
CA MET A 74 -11.88 26.51 0.36
C MET A 74 -12.46 27.18 1.60
N HIS A 75 -11.78 28.20 2.08
CA HIS A 75 -12.37 29.17 3.00
C HIS A 75 -13.41 29.94 2.17
N LEU A 76 -14.69 29.68 2.45
CA LEU A 76 -15.81 30.56 2.07
C LEU A 76 -16.13 31.47 3.25
#